data_AF-A0A1H9AVQ5-F1
#
_entry.id   AF-A0A1H9AVQ5-F1
#
_cell.length_a   1.000
_cell.length_b   1.000
_cell.length_c   1.000
_cell.angle_alpha   90.00
_cell.angle_beta   90.00
_cell.angle_gamma   90.00
#
_symmetry.space_group_name_H-M   'P 1'
#
loop_
_entity.id
_entity.type
_entity.pdbx_description
1 polymer ?
#
loop_
_entity_poly.entity_id
_entity_poly.type
_entity_poly.pdbx_seq_one_letter_code
_entity_poly.pdbx_strand_id
1 'polypeptide(L)'
;MSADDERPWQNVSKFPDFLEHLESQGGATVSGIIDRIEADIDMDGVVYHDRGIRSPGYDATFVPEQEGARLRPAFSVELHTVGPRSVWAVFDATLSWDFYLLESAGIAAIAWVSDEEYNAEEAGMFLSKHDALAAGRFSFGTFIYAGEDWQEQRELIEGTDAPAFLQRDDGSTLVPTDQADFYNVVNSTPEDFRTNGGNAPAHLGLLELEVTID
;
A
#
# COMPACT_ATOMS: atom_id res chain seq x y z
N MET A 1 -6.46 27.56 13.87
CA MET A 1 -7.33 26.37 13.95
C MET A 1 -6.38 25.21 14.19
N SER A 2 -6.50 24.56 15.35
CA SER A 2 -5.58 23.53 15.81
C SER A 2 -5.80 22.24 15.01
N ALA A 3 -4.71 21.56 14.66
CA ALA A 3 -4.67 20.32 13.88
C ALA A 3 -5.24 19.08 14.61
N ASP A 4 -6.19 19.28 15.54
CA ASP A 4 -6.82 18.23 16.36
C ASP A 4 -8.14 17.71 15.76
N ASP A 5 -8.67 18.30 14.68
CA ASP A 5 -10.05 18.06 14.23
C ASP A 5 -10.25 17.15 12.99
N GLU A 6 -9.21 16.62 12.34
CA GLU A 6 -9.41 15.72 11.18
C GLU A 6 -8.39 14.58 11.15
N ARG A 7 -8.47 13.65 12.12
CA ARG A 7 -7.83 12.34 11.98
C ARG A 7 -8.74 11.47 11.10
N PRO A 8 -8.37 11.14 9.85
CA PRO A 8 -9.22 10.34 8.96
C PRO A 8 -9.48 8.94 9.51
N TRP A 9 -8.55 8.40 10.30
CA TRP A 9 -8.65 7.08 10.91
C TRP A 9 -9.04 7.18 12.39
N GLN A 10 -10.10 6.47 12.77
CA GLN A 10 -10.64 6.49 14.12
C GLN A 10 -9.98 5.45 15.01
N ASN A 11 -9.70 4.26 14.46
CA ASN A 11 -8.94 3.22 15.13
C ASN A 11 -7.65 2.94 14.36
N VAL A 12 -6.55 2.81 15.11
CA VAL A 12 -5.21 2.50 14.59
C VAL A 12 -4.62 1.41 15.47
N SER A 13 -4.59 0.18 14.95
CA SER A 13 -4.20 -1.02 15.69
C SER A 13 -2.95 -1.61 15.09
N LYS A 14 -1.88 -1.71 15.88
CA LYS A 14 -0.60 -2.28 15.42
C LYS A 14 -0.66 -3.81 15.41
N PHE A 15 -0.13 -4.44 14.36
CA PHE A 15 0.12 -5.88 14.33
C PHE A 15 1.48 -6.18 14.97
N PRO A 16 1.53 -6.77 16.18
CA PRO A 16 2.79 -7.20 16.76
C PRO A 16 3.37 -8.36 15.93
N ASP A 17 4.68 -8.35 15.74
CA ASP A 17 5.46 -9.46 15.18
C ASP A 17 4.97 -9.93 13.80
N PHE A 18 4.45 -9.01 12.98
CA PHE A 18 3.85 -9.33 11.67
C PHE A 18 4.82 -10.08 10.74
N LEU A 19 6.05 -9.59 10.61
CA LEU A 19 7.05 -10.24 9.75
C LEU A 19 7.48 -11.62 10.27
N GLU A 20 7.63 -11.79 11.58
CA GLU A 20 7.94 -13.10 12.17
C GLU A 20 6.82 -14.11 11.89
N HIS A 21 5.56 -13.66 11.99
CA HIS A 21 4.41 -14.47 11.62
C HIS A 21 4.40 -14.79 10.13
N LEU A 22 4.67 -13.81 9.27
CA LEU A 22 4.72 -13.97 7.82
C LEU A 22 5.74 -15.03 7.41
N GLU A 23 6.95 -14.97 7.96
CA GLU A 23 8.00 -15.96 7.75
C GLU A 23 7.57 -17.35 8.22
N SER A 24 6.92 -17.46 9.38
CA SER A 24 6.47 -18.74 9.93
C SER A 24 5.37 -19.42 9.12
N GLN A 25 4.51 -18.64 8.46
CA GLN A 25 3.36 -19.12 7.67
C GLN A 25 3.71 -19.30 6.18
N GLY A 26 4.79 -18.68 5.71
CA GLY A 26 5.17 -18.67 4.30
C GLY A 26 4.34 -17.73 3.44
N GLY A 27 3.56 -16.84 4.04
CA GLY A 27 2.70 -15.88 3.36
C GLY A 27 1.43 -15.55 4.14
N ALA A 28 0.81 -14.41 3.83
CA ALA A 28 -0.48 -14.01 4.39
C ALA A 28 -1.26 -13.13 3.40
N THR A 29 -2.50 -13.51 3.08
CA THR A 29 -3.41 -12.63 2.32
C THR A 29 -3.99 -11.56 3.22
N VAL A 30 -4.40 -10.42 2.65
CA VAL A 30 -5.12 -9.37 3.40
C VAL A 30 -6.40 -9.94 3.99
N SER A 31 -7.18 -10.69 3.19
CA SER A 31 -8.37 -11.41 3.68
C SER A 31 -8.05 -12.33 4.88
N GLY A 32 -6.97 -13.10 4.80
CA GLY A 32 -6.56 -14.02 5.86
C GLY A 32 -6.07 -13.31 7.12
N ILE A 33 -5.50 -12.11 7.00
CA ILE A 33 -5.14 -11.26 8.14
C ILE A 33 -6.41 -10.78 8.85
N ILE A 34 -7.39 -10.28 8.11
CA ILE A 34 -8.69 -9.81 8.65
C ILE A 34 -9.44 -10.94 9.36
N ASP A 35 -9.54 -12.11 8.72
CA ASP A 35 -10.16 -13.29 9.30
C ASP A 35 -9.49 -13.70 10.62
N ARG A 36 -8.16 -13.69 10.65
CA ARG A 36 -7.37 -14.15 11.81
C ARG A 36 -7.52 -13.24 13.03
N ILE A 37 -7.68 -11.94 12.83
CA ILE A 37 -7.87 -10.98 13.92
C ILE A 37 -9.33 -10.80 14.30
N GLU A 38 -10.24 -11.53 13.65
CA GLU A 38 -11.70 -11.46 13.86
C GLU A 38 -12.23 -10.03 13.73
N ALA A 39 -11.65 -9.25 12.80
CA ALA A 39 -12.12 -7.89 12.56
C ALA A 39 -13.44 -7.91 11.78
N ASP A 40 -14.40 -7.08 12.22
CA ASP A 40 -15.71 -6.94 11.59
C ASP A 40 -15.62 -6.00 10.37
N ILE A 41 -14.90 -6.45 9.35
CA ILE A 41 -14.60 -5.70 8.12
C ILE A 41 -15.09 -6.52 6.93
N ASP A 42 -16.12 -6.01 6.24
CA ASP A 42 -16.53 -6.56 4.96
C ASP A 42 -15.45 -6.30 3.90
N MET A 43 -15.13 -7.31 3.08
CA MET A 43 -14.10 -7.23 2.05
C MET A 43 -14.54 -7.95 0.78
N ASP A 44 -14.72 -7.20 -0.30
CA ASP A 44 -14.91 -7.73 -1.66
C ASP A 44 -13.66 -7.55 -2.55
N GLY A 45 -12.76 -6.64 -2.16
CA GLY A 45 -11.50 -6.39 -2.83
C GLY A 45 -10.63 -5.37 -2.11
N VAL A 46 -9.43 -5.14 -2.66
CA VAL A 46 -8.44 -4.21 -2.13
C VAL A 46 -7.94 -3.26 -3.20
N VAL A 47 -7.40 -2.12 -2.77
CA VAL A 47 -6.58 -1.24 -3.62
C VAL A 47 -5.20 -1.10 -3.00
N TYR A 48 -4.19 -1.63 -3.68
CA TYR A 48 -2.79 -1.43 -3.32
C TYR A 48 -2.42 0.06 -3.46
N HIS A 49 -1.69 0.57 -2.48
CA HIS A 49 -1.21 1.93 -2.39
C HIS A 49 0.31 1.97 -2.40
N ASP A 50 0.87 2.77 -3.29
CA ASP A 50 2.28 3.14 -3.27
C ASP A 50 2.44 4.60 -3.67
N ARG A 51 2.54 5.49 -2.67
CA ARG A 51 2.81 6.94 -2.86
C ARG A 51 1.95 7.60 -3.94
N GLY A 52 0.68 7.23 -3.95
CA GLY A 52 -0.34 7.73 -4.87
C GLY A 52 -0.66 6.79 -6.04
N ILE A 53 0.18 5.81 -6.35
CA ILE A 53 -0.21 4.68 -7.22
C ILE A 53 -1.31 3.89 -6.52
N ARG A 54 -2.34 3.56 -7.29
CA ARG A 54 -3.54 2.87 -6.83
C ARG A 54 -3.89 1.76 -7.81
N SER A 55 -3.78 0.51 -7.35
CA SER A 55 -4.10 -0.66 -8.18
C SER A 55 -5.15 -1.54 -7.50
N PRO A 56 -6.36 -1.68 -8.09
CA PRO A 56 -7.38 -2.59 -7.60
C PRO A 56 -7.01 -4.06 -7.82
N GLY A 57 -7.32 -4.90 -6.83
CA GLY A 57 -7.24 -6.34 -6.88
C GLY A 57 -8.28 -6.99 -5.98
N TYR A 58 -8.57 -8.27 -6.19
CA TYR A 58 -9.50 -9.02 -5.36
C TYR A 58 -8.92 -9.34 -3.98
N ASP A 59 -7.59 -9.38 -3.87
CA ASP A 59 -6.86 -9.56 -2.62
C ASP A 59 -5.40 -9.13 -2.84
N ALA A 60 -4.62 -9.03 -1.76
CA ALA A 60 -3.16 -8.89 -1.83
C ALA A 60 -2.51 -9.89 -0.89
N THR A 61 -1.35 -10.41 -1.28
CA THR A 61 -0.60 -11.42 -0.54
C THR A 61 0.75 -10.87 -0.14
N PHE A 62 1.01 -10.84 1.16
CA PHE A 62 2.35 -10.66 1.69
C PHE A 62 3.10 -11.99 1.57
N VAL A 63 4.33 -11.97 1.07
CA VAL A 63 5.15 -13.16 0.85
C VAL A 63 6.56 -12.92 1.40
N PRO A 64 7.10 -13.80 2.26
CA PRO A 64 8.52 -13.75 2.60
C PRO A 64 9.35 -14.16 1.38
N GLU A 65 10.30 -13.33 0.96
CA GLU A 65 11.18 -13.66 -0.16
C GLU A 65 12.09 -14.83 0.24
N GLN A 66 12.32 -15.76 -0.69
CA GLN A 66 13.14 -16.94 -0.39
C GLN A 66 14.56 -16.55 0.03
N GLU A 67 15.09 -17.22 1.05
CA GLU A 67 16.46 -16.98 1.52
C GLU A 67 17.47 -17.18 0.37
N GLY A 68 18.31 -16.17 0.14
CA GLY A 68 19.32 -16.19 -0.93
C GLY A 68 18.78 -15.86 -2.34
N ALA A 69 17.47 -15.65 -2.53
CA ALA A 69 16.94 -15.11 -3.78
C ALA A 69 17.40 -13.67 -4.02
N ARG A 70 17.72 -12.93 -2.95
CA ARG A 70 18.17 -11.54 -2.97
C ARG A 70 19.40 -11.34 -2.09
N LEU A 71 20.08 -10.21 -2.30
CA LEU A 71 21.30 -9.83 -1.55
C LEU A 71 21.05 -9.60 -0.05
N ARG A 72 19.81 -9.30 0.33
CA ARG A 72 19.37 -9.05 1.70
C ARG A 72 17.96 -9.64 1.91
N PRO A 73 17.59 -9.99 3.14
CA PRO A 73 16.23 -10.37 3.50
C PRO A 73 15.19 -9.38 2.95
N ALA A 74 14.07 -9.90 2.48
CA ALA A 74 13.02 -9.10 1.88
C ALA A 74 11.66 -9.78 2.08
N PHE A 75 10.60 -8.99 1.97
CA PHE A 75 9.24 -9.49 1.79
C PHE A 75 8.61 -8.76 0.61
N SER A 76 7.66 -9.39 -0.06
CA SER A 76 6.93 -8.80 -1.16
C SER A 76 5.43 -8.71 -0.88
N VAL A 77 4.78 -7.86 -1.65
CA VAL A 77 3.33 -7.73 -1.72
C VAL A 77 2.94 -8.00 -3.18
N GLU A 78 2.19 -9.07 -3.39
CA GLU A 78 1.64 -9.48 -4.68
C GLU A 78 0.15 -9.18 -4.71
N LEU A 79 -0.30 -8.42 -5.70
CA LEU A 79 -1.72 -8.09 -5.84
C LEU A 79 -2.41 -9.10 -6.76
N HIS A 80 -3.54 -9.65 -6.33
CA HIS A 80 -4.44 -10.41 -7.20
C HIS A 80 -5.29 -9.44 -8.03
N THR A 81 -4.65 -8.82 -9.02
CA THR A 81 -5.19 -7.68 -9.77
C THR A 81 -6.49 -7.96 -10.52
N VAL A 82 -7.23 -6.89 -10.79
CA VAL A 82 -8.33 -6.90 -11.76
C VAL A 82 -7.80 -6.91 -13.19
N GLY A 83 -8.22 -7.88 -14.00
CA GLY A 83 -7.81 -7.99 -15.40
C GLY A 83 -6.35 -8.45 -15.60
N PRO A 84 -5.73 -8.18 -16.77
CA PRO A 84 -4.41 -8.66 -17.13
C PRO A 84 -3.28 -7.79 -16.58
N ARG A 85 -3.41 -7.33 -15.33
CA ARG A 85 -2.43 -6.46 -14.68
C ARG A 85 -1.46 -7.28 -13.83
N SER A 86 -0.34 -6.69 -13.49
CA SER A 86 0.63 -7.25 -12.55
C SER A 86 1.09 -6.13 -11.62
N VAL A 87 0.98 -6.37 -10.32
CA VAL A 87 1.55 -5.49 -9.30
C VAL A 87 2.31 -6.33 -8.29
N TRP A 88 3.61 -6.05 -8.19
CA TRP A 88 4.52 -6.70 -7.26
C TRP A 88 5.48 -5.66 -6.69
N ALA A 89 5.46 -5.51 -5.37
CA ALA A 89 6.35 -4.61 -4.65
C ALA A 89 7.19 -5.39 -3.67
N VAL A 90 8.48 -5.10 -3.59
CA VAL A 90 9.41 -5.81 -2.71
C VAL A 90 10.10 -4.85 -1.78
N PHE A 91 10.08 -5.17 -0.49
CA PHE A 91 10.55 -4.34 0.60
C PHE A 91 11.75 -4.97 1.31
N ASP A 92 12.63 -4.12 1.82
CA ASP A 92 13.82 -4.49 2.57
C ASP A 92 13.43 -4.96 3.98
N ALA A 93 13.48 -6.27 4.23
CA ALA A 93 13.13 -6.84 5.53
C ALA A 93 14.25 -6.66 6.58
N THR A 94 15.37 -6.03 6.23
CA THR A 94 16.40 -5.65 7.22
C THR A 94 16.02 -4.38 7.99
N LEU A 95 15.03 -3.62 7.50
CA LEU A 95 14.49 -2.45 8.20
C LEU A 95 13.46 -2.86 9.26
N SER A 96 13.25 -1.97 10.23
CA SER A 96 12.23 -2.15 11.28
C SER A 96 10.86 -1.70 10.78
N TRP A 97 10.04 -2.64 10.33
CA TRP A 97 8.68 -2.38 9.83
C TRP A 97 7.62 -2.53 10.92
N ASP A 98 6.69 -1.56 10.93
CA ASP A 98 5.47 -1.66 11.71
C ASP A 98 4.27 -1.73 10.78
N PHE A 99 3.38 -2.70 11.03
CA PHE A 99 2.14 -2.91 10.29
C PHE A 99 0.95 -2.49 11.16
N TYR A 100 -0.05 -1.87 10.55
CA TYR A 100 -1.22 -1.35 11.23
C TYR A 100 -2.50 -1.66 10.46
N LEU A 101 -3.55 -2.02 11.21
CA LEU A 101 -4.93 -1.92 10.76
C LEU A 101 -5.43 -0.51 11.07
N LEU A 102 -5.89 0.18 10.04
CA LEU A 102 -6.52 1.50 10.13
C LEU A 102 -8.01 1.34 9.82
N GLU A 103 -8.86 1.91 10.66
CA GLU A 103 -10.32 1.79 10.49
C GLU A 103 -10.99 3.15 10.68
N SER A 104 -11.98 3.41 9.83
CA SER A 104 -12.90 4.54 9.92
C SER A 104 -14.27 4.10 9.43
N ALA A 105 -15.27 4.98 9.54
CA ALA A 105 -16.63 4.65 9.12
C ALA A 105 -16.67 4.30 7.62
N GLY A 106 -16.88 3.02 7.31
CA GLY A 106 -17.02 2.51 5.95
C GLY A 106 -15.72 2.23 5.20
N ILE A 107 -14.55 2.35 5.84
CA ILE A 107 -13.27 2.05 5.18
C ILE A 107 -12.24 1.50 6.15
N ALA A 108 -11.46 0.53 5.69
CA ALA A 108 -10.32 0.00 6.41
C ALA A 108 -9.07 -0.04 5.51
N ALA A 109 -7.89 -0.09 6.12
CA ALA A 109 -6.65 -0.32 5.40
C ALA A 109 -5.64 -1.08 6.27
N ILE A 110 -4.82 -1.91 5.63
CA ILE A 110 -3.56 -2.38 6.23
C ILE A 110 -2.46 -1.46 5.70
N ALA A 111 -1.78 -0.73 6.59
CA ALA A 111 -0.67 0.15 6.25
C ALA A 111 0.63 -0.34 6.91
N TRP A 112 1.76 -0.10 6.27
CA TRP A 112 3.07 -0.43 6.83
C TRP A 112 4.07 0.71 6.65
N VAL A 113 4.91 0.90 7.66
CA VAL A 113 5.87 2.01 7.73
C VAL A 113 7.15 1.57 8.45
N SER A 114 8.30 1.87 7.85
CA SER A 114 9.60 1.60 8.45
C SER A 114 10.01 2.71 9.42
N ASP A 115 10.94 2.41 10.35
CA ASP A 115 11.55 3.45 11.19
C ASP A 115 12.25 4.50 10.34
N GLU A 116 12.91 4.08 9.27
CA GLU A 116 13.64 4.92 8.32
C GLU A 116 12.71 5.89 7.59
N GLU A 117 11.60 5.41 7.05
CA GLU A 117 10.58 6.24 6.38
C GLU A 117 10.02 7.28 7.35
N TYR A 118 9.59 6.83 8.53
CA TYR A 118 9.02 7.72 9.54
C TYR A 118 10.01 8.81 9.96
N ASN A 119 11.26 8.44 10.23
CA ASN A 119 12.31 9.38 10.65
C ASN A 119 12.66 10.38 9.55
N ALA A 120 12.61 9.97 8.28
CA ALA A 120 12.93 10.83 7.15
C ALA A 120 11.79 11.81 6.81
N GLU A 121 10.53 11.36 6.85
CA GLU A 121 9.41 12.11 6.26
C GLU A 121 8.46 12.72 7.31
N GLU A 122 8.23 12.04 8.45
CA GLU A 122 7.09 12.35 9.32
C GLU A 122 7.49 12.78 10.75
N ALA A 123 8.67 12.38 11.24
CA ALA A 123 9.14 12.67 12.61
C ALA A 123 9.30 14.17 12.94
N GLY A 124 9.36 15.03 11.92
CA GLY A 124 9.36 16.49 12.10
C GLY A 124 7.98 17.07 12.45
N MET A 125 6.91 16.33 12.17
CA MET A 125 5.51 16.77 12.32
C MET A 125 4.73 15.92 13.33
N PHE A 126 5.09 14.66 13.50
CA PHE A 126 4.40 13.70 14.35
C PHE A 126 5.31 13.18 15.46
N LEU A 127 4.70 12.79 16.60
CA LEU A 127 5.43 12.26 17.75
C LEU A 127 5.67 10.76 17.64
N SER A 128 4.84 10.05 16.88
CA SER A 128 4.95 8.62 16.65
C SER A 128 4.42 8.22 15.26
N LYS A 129 4.82 7.03 14.79
CA LYS A 129 4.23 6.38 13.60
C LYS A 129 2.71 6.25 13.72
N HIS A 130 2.22 5.91 14.91
CA HIS A 130 0.79 5.81 15.18
C HIS A 130 0.08 7.15 14.94
N ASP A 131 0.64 8.27 15.42
CA ASP A 131 0.05 9.59 15.20
C ASP A 131 0.09 10.01 13.72
N ALA A 132 1.18 9.69 13.01
CA ALA A 132 1.30 9.93 11.58
C ALA A 132 0.24 9.13 10.79
N LEU A 133 0.13 7.83 11.06
CA LEU A 133 -0.87 6.96 10.44
C LEU A 133 -2.30 7.40 10.77
N ALA A 134 -2.59 7.77 12.01
CA ALA A 134 -3.91 8.29 12.41
C ALA A 134 -4.28 9.57 11.63
N ALA A 135 -3.28 10.38 11.25
CA ALA A 135 -3.42 11.55 10.39
C ALA A 135 -3.43 11.23 8.88
N GLY A 136 -3.42 9.94 8.50
CA GLY A 136 -3.43 9.50 7.10
C GLY A 136 -2.07 9.58 6.40
N ARG A 137 -0.97 9.63 7.16
CA ARG A 137 0.39 9.71 6.63
C ARG A 137 1.02 8.32 6.55
N PHE A 138 1.04 7.75 5.35
CA PHE A 138 1.77 6.52 5.04
C PHE A 138 2.02 6.41 3.53
N SER A 139 3.17 5.88 3.14
CA SER A 139 3.49 5.66 1.72
C SER A 139 2.84 4.40 1.15
N PHE A 140 2.67 3.38 1.99
CA PHE A 140 2.32 2.03 1.54
C PHE A 140 1.15 1.45 2.32
N GLY A 141 0.24 0.80 1.61
CA GLY A 141 -0.92 0.16 2.23
C GLY A 141 -1.81 -0.59 1.25
N THR A 142 -2.79 -1.30 1.78
CA THR A 142 -3.88 -1.89 1.03
C THR A 142 -5.18 -1.39 1.63
N PHE A 143 -5.91 -0.57 0.88
CA PHE A 143 -7.26 -0.14 1.26
C PHE A 143 -8.22 -1.29 0.99
N ILE A 144 -9.15 -1.52 1.91
CA ILE A 144 -10.13 -2.61 1.88
C ILE A 144 -11.48 -2.01 1.53
N TYR A 145 -12.12 -2.57 0.51
CA TYR A 145 -13.41 -2.10 -0.01
C TYR A 145 -14.43 -3.23 -0.06
N ALA A 146 -15.70 -2.86 0.09
CA ALA A 146 -16.84 -3.75 -0.04
C ALA A 146 -18.01 -3.05 -0.76
N GLY A 147 -18.96 -3.84 -1.24
CA GLY A 147 -20.20 -3.36 -1.83
C GLY A 147 -19.97 -2.46 -3.05
N GLU A 148 -20.69 -1.34 -3.08
CA GLU A 148 -20.67 -0.37 -4.19
C GLU A 148 -19.28 0.27 -4.35
N ASP A 149 -18.59 0.59 -3.24
CA ASP A 149 -17.28 1.23 -3.30
C ASP A 149 -16.24 0.34 -4.00
N TRP A 150 -16.31 -0.98 -3.79
CA TRP A 150 -15.49 -1.94 -4.53
C TRP A 150 -15.86 -2.00 -6.02
N GLN A 151 -17.16 -2.00 -6.34
CA GLN A 151 -17.59 -2.00 -7.75
C GLN A 151 -17.07 -0.76 -8.49
N GLU A 152 -17.07 0.41 -7.85
CA GLU A 152 -16.51 1.63 -8.42
C GLU A 152 -15.02 1.49 -8.76
N GLN A 153 -14.21 0.92 -7.85
CA GLN A 153 -12.78 0.70 -8.12
C GLN A 153 -12.56 -0.27 -9.28
N ARG A 154 -13.36 -1.35 -9.34
CA ARG A 154 -13.27 -2.35 -10.41
C ARG A 154 -13.66 -1.77 -11.76
N GLU A 155 -14.81 -1.10 -11.85
CA GLU A 155 -15.30 -0.49 -13.09
C GLU A 155 -14.35 0.59 -13.60
N LEU A 156 -13.77 1.39 -12.69
CA LEU A 156 -12.81 2.42 -13.04
C LEU A 156 -11.59 1.84 -13.76
N ILE A 157 -10.98 0.79 -13.20
CA ILE A 157 -9.77 0.21 -13.78
C ILE A 157 -10.08 -0.64 -15.01
N GLU A 158 -11.20 -1.38 -15.04
CA GLU A 158 -11.67 -2.15 -16.20
C GLU A 158 -11.98 -1.26 -17.42
N GLY A 159 -12.31 0.02 -17.19
CA GLY A 159 -12.52 1.02 -18.24
C GLY A 159 -11.26 1.51 -18.95
N THR A 160 -10.08 1.00 -18.60
CA THR A 160 -8.78 1.46 -19.10
C THR A 160 -7.84 0.30 -19.45
N ASP A 161 -6.83 0.59 -20.26
CA ASP A 161 -5.66 -0.27 -20.49
C ASP A 161 -4.45 0.21 -19.67
N ALA A 162 -4.69 0.93 -18.56
CA ALA A 162 -3.65 1.37 -17.64
C ALA A 162 -3.43 0.34 -16.53
N PRO A 163 -2.19 0.18 -16.03
CA PRO A 163 -1.90 -0.79 -14.98
C PRO A 163 -2.42 -0.33 -13.60
N ALA A 164 -2.57 0.97 -13.38
CA ALA A 164 -3.05 1.58 -12.15
C ALA A 164 -3.56 3.00 -12.41
N PHE A 165 -4.31 3.56 -11.46
CA PHE A 165 -4.61 5.00 -11.42
C PHE A 165 -3.74 5.71 -10.39
N LEU A 166 -3.78 7.04 -10.39
CA LEU A 166 -2.94 7.89 -9.56
C LEU A 166 -3.80 8.82 -8.69
N GLN A 167 -3.60 8.78 -7.39
CA GLN A 167 -4.12 9.76 -6.44
C GLN A 167 -3.13 10.91 -6.31
N ARG A 168 -3.59 12.14 -6.50
CA ARG A 168 -2.81 13.35 -6.27
C ARG A 168 -2.95 13.85 -4.82
N ASP A 169 -2.03 14.70 -4.41
CA ASP A 169 -2.01 15.32 -3.07
C ASP A 169 -3.25 16.16 -2.77
N ASP A 170 -3.92 16.68 -3.80
CA ASP A 170 -5.18 17.42 -3.68
C ASP A 170 -6.41 16.50 -3.53
N GLY A 171 -6.19 15.18 -3.45
CA GLY A 171 -7.21 14.16 -3.34
C GLY A 171 -7.85 13.78 -4.67
N SER A 172 -7.51 14.44 -5.78
CA SER A 172 -8.07 14.08 -7.08
C SER A 172 -7.47 12.80 -7.65
N THR A 173 -8.31 12.02 -8.33
CA THR A 173 -7.90 10.80 -9.04
C THR A 173 -7.61 11.14 -10.49
N LEU A 174 -6.40 10.81 -10.95
CA LEU A 174 -6.03 10.76 -12.36
C LEU A 174 -6.08 9.32 -12.83
N VAL A 175 -6.82 9.10 -13.91
CA VAL A 175 -7.01 7.79 -14.53
C VAL A 175 -6.33 7.80 -15.89
N PRO A 176 -5.14 7.20 -16.03
CA PRO A 176 -4.47 7.11 -17.33
C PRO A 176 -5.27 6.23 -18.28
N THR A 177 -5.14 6.46 -19.58
CA THR A 177 -5.86 5.65 -20.57
C THR A 177 -5.16 4.32 -20.85
N ASP A 178 -3.82 4.31 -20.82
CA ASP A 178 -2.99 3.16 -21.12
C ASP A 178 -1.69 3.16 -20.30
N GLN A 179 -0.89 2.10 -20.42
CA GLN A 179 0.39 1.97 -19.72
C GLN A 179 1.39 3.08 -20.05
N ALA A 180 1.45 3.53 -21.30
CA ALA A 180 2.39 4.59 -21.69
C ALA A 180 1.99 5.93 -21.06
N ASP A 181 0.69 6.24 -21.04
CA ASP A 181 0.14 7.41 -20.35
C ASP A 181 0.42 7.34 -18.84
N PHE A 182 0.19 6.18 -18.21
CA PHE A 182 0.52 5.97 -16.79
C PHE A 182 1.98 6.32 -16.48
N TYR A 183 2.93 5.75 -17.24
CA TYR A 183 4.36 6.03 -17.02
C TYR A 183 4.75 7.46 -17.39
N ASN A 184 4.09 8.07 -18.38
CA ASN A 184 4.31 9.49 -18.67
C ASN A 184 3.93 10.35 -17.47
N VAL A 185 2.79 10.08 -16.85
CA VAL A 185 2.35 10.82 -15.65
C VAL A 185 3.31 10.57 -14.50
N VAL A 186 3.61 9.32 -14.15
CA VAL A 186 4.53 8.93 -13.07
C VAL A 186 5.91 9.57 -13.21
N ASN A 187 6.45 9.65 -14.44
CA ASN A 187 7.75 10.28 -14.69
C ASN A 187 7.68 11.82 -14.64
N SER A 188 6.52 12.39 -14.95
CA SER A 188 6.30 13.84 -15.00
C SER A 188 5.92 14.48 -13.66
N THR A 189 5.42 13.68 -12.71
CA THR A 189 5.08 14.13 -11.35
C THR A 189 6.34 14.27 -10.48
N PRO A 190 6.22 14.93 -9.29
CA PRO A 190 7.34 15.09 -8.35
C PRO A 190 8.01 13.77 -7.99
N GLU A 191 9.22 13.85 -7.40
CA GLU A 191 10.05 12.69 -7.03
C GLU A 191 9.30 11.58 -6.29
N ASP A 192 8.22 11.91 -5.60
CA ASP A 192 7.38 11.00 -4.81
C ASP A 192 6.72 9.87 -5.62
N PHE A 193 6.43 10.07 -6.92
CA PHE A 193 5.92 9.02 -7.79
C PHE A 193 7.02 8.24 -8.53
N ARG A 194 8.26 8.75 -8.57
CA ARG A 194 9.29 8.38 -9.57
C ARG A 194 9.99 7.04 -9.36
N THR A 195 9.40 6.08 -8.66
CA THR A 195 10.20 4.99 -8.06
C THR A 195 9.81 3.59 -8.50
N ASN A 196 9.35 3.42 -9.74
CA ASN A 196 9.38 2.10 -10.38
C ASN A 196 10.83 1.73 -10.76
N GLY A 197 11.26 0.50 -10.42
CA GLY A 197 12.52 -0.07 -10.92
C GLY A 197 13.83 0.35 -10.22
N GLY A 198 13.85 0.46 -8.88
CA GLY A 198 15.10 0.40 -8.09
C GLY A 198 15.80 1.72 -7.77
N ASN A 199 15.15 2.87 -7.99
CA ASN A 199 15.65 4.20 -7.59
C ASN A 199 14.81 4.87 -6.49
N ALA A 200 14.00 4.09 -5.77
CA ALA A 200 13.34 4.60 -4.57
C ALA A 200 14.37 5.18 -3.59
N PRO A 201 14.09 6.33 -2.95
CA PRO A 201 14.89 6.77 -1.82
C PRO A 201 15.07 5.63 -0.82
N ALA A 202 16.32 5.39 -0.41
CA ALA A 202 16.66 4.22 0.40
C ALA A 202 15.88 4.14 1.73
N HIS A 203 15.47 5.29 2.27
CA HIS A 203 14.67 5.36 3.51
C HIS A 203 13.26 4.79 3.35
N LEU A 204 12.75 4.63 2.13
CA LEU A 204 11.45 3.99 1.88
C LEU A 204 11.51 2.48 2.01
N GLY A 205 12.70 1.87 1.98
CA GLY A 205 12.85 0.41 2.02
C GLY A 205 12.28 -0.34 0.80
N LEU A 206 11.75 0.36 -0.20
CA LEU A 206 11.27 -0.22 -1.45
C LEU A 206 12.45 -0.61 -2.34
N LEU A 207 12.60 -1.91 -2.57
CA LEU A 207 13.69 -2.49 -3.36
C LEU A 207 13.33 -2.62 -4.84
N GLU A 208 12.08 -2.96 -5.12
CA GLU A 208 11.56 -3.17 -6.46
C GLU A 208 10.06 -2.89 -6.46
N LEU A 209 9.57 -2.35 -7.57
CA LEU A 209 8.17 -2.12 -7.83
C LEU A 209 7.91 -2.38 -9.31
N GLU A 210 7.03 -3.34 -9.57
CA GLU A 210 6.47 -3.67 -10.87
C GLU A 210 4.99 -3.29 -10.86
N VAL A 211 4.58 -2.50 -11.85
CA VAL A 211 3.18 -2.09 -12.08
C VAL A 211 2.93 -2.10 -13.59
N THR A 212 2.37 -3.19 -14.10
CA THR A 212 2.27 -3.45 -15.55
C THR A 212 0.91 -4.00 -15.94
N ILE A 213 0.65 -4.00 -17.25
CA ILE A 213 -0.48 -4.65 -17.91
C ILE A 213 0.05 -5.40 -19.14
N ASP A 214 -0.41 -6.65 -19.31
CA ASP A 214 0.02 -7.57 -20.37
C ASP A 214 -0.74 -7.38 -21.71
#